data_AF-A0A4D8YD55-F1
#
_entry.id   AF-A0A4D8YD55-F1
#
_cell.length_a   1.000
_cell.length_b   1.000
_cell.length_c   1.000
_cell.angle_alpha   90.00
_cell.angle_beta   90.00
_cell.angle_gamma   90.00
#
_symmetry.space_group_name_H-M   'P 1'
#
loop_
_entity.id
_entity.type
_entity.pdbx_description
1 polymer ?
#
loop_
_entity_poly.entity_id
_entity_poly.type
_entity_poly.pdbx_seq_one_letter_code
_entity_poly.pdbx_strand_id
1 'polypeptide(L)'
;MVSEGAIEEEKLHSFNIPQYTLSLAEVRRSVEEEGSFAISRLESSEIRWAECGGGSYDVAKCMRSVAEPLLLASGAFWGVYNR
;
A
#
# COMPACT_ATOMS: atom_id res chain seq x y z
N MET A 1 15.32 -9.62 6.97
CA MET A 1 14.40 -9.53 8.14
C MET A 1 13.91 -10.88 8.66
N VAL A 2 13.21 -11.74 7.89
CA VAL A 2 12.86 -13.11 8.36
C VAL A 2 14.11 -14.00 8.43
N SER A 3 14.90 -14.03 7.36
CA SER A 3 16.21 -14.74 7.31
C SER A 3 17.25 -14.20 8.30
N GLU A 4 17.09 -12.94 8.74
CA GLU A 4 17.93 -12.29 9.76
C GLU A 4 17.40 -12.52 11.18
N GLY A 5 16.27 -13.22 11.35
CA GLY A 5 15.65 -13.50 12.65
C GLY A 5 14.97 -12.29 13.32
N ALA A 6 14.75 -11.19 12.60
CA ALA A 6 14.10 -9.99 13.13
C ALA A 6 12.56 -10.08 13.14
N ILE A 7 11.98 -10.94 12.30
CA ILE A 7 10.53 -11.17 12.19
C ILE A 7 10.30 -12.68 12.10
N GLU A 8 9.31 -13.19 12.82
CA GLU A 8 8.84 -14.58 12.69
C GLU A 8 8.12 -14.79 11.36
N GLU A 9 8.42 -15.88 10.66
CA GLU A 9 7.83 -16.16 9.34
C GLU A 9 6.29 -16.24 9.37
N GLU A 10 5.71 -16.82 10.43
CA GLU A 10 4.25 -16.90 10.62
C GLU A 10 3.60 -15.51 10.70
N LYS A 11 4.26 -14.56 11.37
CA LYS A 11 3.79 -13.17 11.48
C LYS A 11 3.83 -12.45 10.14
N LEU A 12 4.79 -12.77 9.27
CA LEU A 12 4.82 -12.23 7.91
C LEU A 12 3.67 -12.79 7.07
N HIS A 13 3.41 -14.10 7.10
CA HIS A 13 2.37 -14.73 6.28
C HIS A 13 0.95 -14.37 6.72
N SER A 14 0.74 -14.06 8.00
CA SER A 14 -0.56 -13.65 8.52
C SER A 14 -0.88 -12.17 8.33
N PHE A 15 0.14 -11.32 8.12
CA PHE A 15 -0.03 -9.90 7.89
C PHE A 15 -0.38 -9.60 6.43
N ASN A 16 -1.56 -9.00 6.21
CA ASN A 16 -2.01 -8.56 4.89
C ASN A 16 -2.14 -7.04 4.86
N ILE A 17 -1.72 -6.41 3.75
CA ILE A 17 -1.97 -5.00 3.53
C ILE A 17 -3.39 -4.85 2.99
N PRO A 18 -4.29 -4.08 3.65
CA PRO A 18 -5.67 -3.89 3.23
C PRO A 18 -5.74 -2.88 2.07
N GLN A 19 -5.05 -3.18 0.97
CA GLN A 19 -4.97 -2.35 -0.21
C GLN A 19 -5.43 -3.16 -1.42
N TYR A 20 -6.32 -2.58 -2.21
CA TYR A 20 -6.75 -3.13 -3.49
C TYR A 20 -6.55 -2.08 -4.58
N THR A 21 -5.65 -2.38 -5.52
CA THR A 21 -5.32 -1.49 -6.63
C THR A 21 -6.22 -1.84 -7.82
N LEU A 22 -7.32 -1.10 -7.94
CA LEU A 22 -8.30 -1.29 -9.02
C LEU A 22 -7.73 -0.95 -10.40
N SER A 23 -8.10 -1.74 -11.39
CA SER A 23 -7.94 -1.39 -12.80
C SER A 23 -9.01 -0.39 -13.26
N LEU A 24 -8.73 0.39 -14.31
CA LEU A 24 -9.75 1.28 -14.90
C LEU A 24 -11.01 0.52 -15.34
N ALA A 25 -10.85 -0.73 -15.80
CA ALA A 25 -11.97 -1.57 -16.21
C ALA A 25 -12.86 -1.96 -15.02
N GLU A 26 -12.27 -2.29 -13.87
CA GLU A 26 -13.01 -2.59 -12.64
C GLU A 26 -13.71 -1.34 -12.09
N VAL A 27 -13.02 -0.19 -12.08
CA VAL A 27 -13.65 1.08 -11.65
C VAL A 27 -14.86 1.41 -12.51
N ARG A 28 -14.72 1.31 -13.85
CA ARG A 28 -15.82 1.55 -14.78
C ARG A 28 -17.01 0.63 -14.48
N ARG A 29 -16.73 -0.66 -14.38
CA ARG A 29 -17.76 -1.68 -14.12
C ARG A 29 -18.52 -1.40 -12.83
N SER A 30 -17.82 -1.13 -11.73
CA SER A 30 -18.46 -0.88 -10.44
C SER A 30 -19.40 0.33 -10.47
N VAL A 31 -19.05 1.39 -11.19
CA VAL A 31 -19.90 2.59 -11.33
C VAL A 31 -21.11 2.31 -12.22
N GLU A 32 -20.91 1.58 -13.33
CA GLU A 32 -21.99 1.21 -14.26
C GLU A 32 -22.97 0.20 -13.62
N GLU A 33 -22.49 -0.73 -12.80
CA GLU A 33 -23.32 -1.70 -12.06
C GLU A 33 -24.13 -1.05 -10.93
N GLU A 34 -23.58 -0.04 -10.26
CA GLU A 34 -24.27 0.71 -9.21
C GLU A 34 -25.35 1.65 -9.79
N GLY A 35 -25.06 2.32 -10.91
CA GLY A 35 -26.04 2.99 -11.75
C GLY A 35 -26.50 4.39 -11.32
N SER A 36 -26.02 4.95 -10.20
CA SER A 36 -26.37 6.31 -9.77
C SER A 36 -25.57 7.40 -10.48
N PHE A 37 -24.42 7.06 -11.05
CA PHE A 37 -23.50 8.00 -11.68
C PHE A 37 -23.21 7.66 -13.14
N ALA A 38 -23.14 8.69 -13.99
CA ALA A 38 -22.64 8.56 -15.35
C ALA A 38 -21.15 8.96 -15.41
N ILE A 39 -20.34 8.14 -16.08
CA ILE A 39 -18.91 8.41 -16.27
C ILE A 39 -18.73 9.39 -17.44
N SER A 40 -18.40 10.65 -17.15
CA SER A 40 -18.07 11.64 -18.19
C SER A 40 -16.66 11.45 -18.76
N ARG A 41 -15.69 11.10 -17.90
CA ARG A 41 -14.29 10.85 -18.27
C ARG A 41 -13.63 9.92 -17.26
N LEU A 42 -12.82 8.99 -17.75
CA LEU A 42 -12.05 8.06 -16.92
C LEU A 42 -10.67 7.85 -17.56
N GLU A 43 -9.62 8.24 -16.85
CA GLU A 43 -8.22 8.24 -17.31
C GLU A 43 -7.31 7.78 -16.16
N SER A 44 -6.15 7.19 -16.49
CA SER A 44 -5.08 6.90 -15.53
C SER A 44 -3.81 7.63 -15.93
N SER A 45 -3.06 8.11 -14.95
CA SER A 45 -1.75 8.73 -15.17
C SER A 45 -0.69 7.96 -14.41
N GLU A 46 0.45 7.71 -15.06
CA GLU A 46 1.61 7.14 -14.39
C GLU A 46 2.34 8.25 -13.61
N ILE A 47 2.73 7.94 -12.38
CA ILE A 47 3.54 8.83 -11.55
C ILE A 47 4.90 8.17 -11.36
N ARG A 48 5.96 8.86 -11.81
CA ARG A 48 7.33 8.42 -11.60
C ARG A 48 7.79 8.84 -10.21
N TRP A 49 7.88 7.87 -9.30
CA TRP A 49 8.29 8.09 -7.91
C TRP A 49 9.64 8.82 -7.76
N ALA A 50 10.57 8.61 -8.69
CA ALA A 50 11.87 9.29 -8.70
C ALA A 50 11.79 10.81 -8.97
N GLU A 51 10.68 11.27 -9.56
CA GLU A 51 10.47 12.67 -9.94
C GLU A 51 9.65 13.45 -8.90
N CYS A 52 9.08 12.77 -7.90
CA CYS A 52 8.28 13.35 -6.81
C CYS A 52 9.12 14.07 -5.73
N GLY A 53 10.27 14.67 -6.10
CA GLY A 53 10.99 15.62 -5.26
C GLY A 53 12.04 15.06 -4.30
N GLY A 54 12.22 13.74 -4.21
CA GLY A 54 13.26 13.16 -3.39
C GLY A 54 13.66 11.76 -3.88
N GLY A 55 14.95 11.47 -3.82
CA GLY A 55 15.49 10.17 -4.25
C GLY A 55 14.97 9.00 -3.42
N SER A 56 15.61 7.83 -3.51
CA SER A 56 15.18 6.58 -2.85
C SER A 56 14.82 6.72 -1.35
N TYR A 57 15.46 7.63 -0.62
CA TYR A 57 15.19 7.90 0.79
C TYR A 57 13.79 8.50 1.03
N ASP A 58 13.29 9.31 0.10
CA ASP A 58 11.98 9.98 0.24
C ASP A 58 10.83 9.02 -0.04
N VAL A 59 11.00 8.13 -1.03
CA VAL A 59 10.05 7.04 -1.29
C VAL A 59 9.91 6.13 -0.05
N ALA A 60 11.01 5.77 0.60
CA ALA A 60 10.96 4.97 1.83
C ALA A 60 10.21 5.68 2.97
N LYS A 61 10.36 7.01 3.09
CA LYS A 61 9.64 7.82 4.07
C LYS A 61 8.14 7.90 3.76
N CYS A 62 7.78 8.06 2.49
CA CYS A 62 6.38 8.01 2.03
C CYS A 62 5.74 6.65 2.27
N MET A 63 6.44 5.55 1.97
CA MET A 63 5.91 4.20 2.23
C MET A 63 5.78 3.95 3.74
N ARG A 64 6.74 4.43 4.54
CA ARG A 64 6.66 4.34 6.01
C ARG A 64 5.46 5.09 6.55
N SER A 65 5.21 6.34 6.14
CA SER A 65 4.11 7.13 6.71
C SER A 65 2.73 6.49 6.48
N VAL A 66 2.55 5.73 5.39
CA VAL A 66 1.31 5.00 5.10
C VAL A 66 1.26 3.64 5.79
N ALA A 67 2.35 2.86 5.77
CA ALA A 67 2.36 1.49 6.27
C ALA A 67 2.59 1.37 7.78
N GLU A 68 3.30 2.31 8.40
CA GLU A 68 3.70 2.26 9.82
C GLU A 68 2.52 2.07 10.78
N PRO A 69 1.39 2.79 10.68
CA PRO A 69 0.25 2.57 11.58
C PRO A 69 -0.30 1.13 11.49
N LEU A 70 -0.35 0.56 10.29
CA LEU A 70 -0.82 -0.81 10.07
C LEU A 70 0.16 -1.84 10.63
N LEU A 71 1.46 -1.64 10.41
CA LEU A 71 2.51 -2.51 10.90
C LEU A 71 2.55 -2.52 12.43
N LEU A 72 2.38 -1.36 13.07
CA LEU A 72 2.30 -1.25 14.53
C LEU A 72 1.02 -1.89 15.09
N ALA A 73 -0.13 -1.66 14.46
CA ALA A 73 -1.40 -2.24 14.87
C ALA A 73 -1.43 -3.78 14.77
N SER A 74 -0.69 -4.35 13.80
CA SER A 74 -0.62 -5.81 13.63
C SER A 74 0.16 -6.54 14.72
N GLY A 75 1.00 -5.83 15.49
CA GLY A 75 1.91 -6.42 16.48
C GLY A 75 3.04 -7.27 15.86
N ALA A 76 3.01 -7.56 14.55
CA ALA A 76 3.96 -8.42 13.86
C ALA A 76 5.39 -7.83 13.82
N PHE A 77 5.50 -6.51 13.98
CA PHE A 77 6.75 -5.76 13.78
C PHE A 77 7.25 -5.04 15.04
N TRP A 78 6.62 -5.29 16.20
CA TRP A 78 6.97 -4.62 17.47
C TRP A 78 8.45 -4.77 17.86
N GLY A 79 9.03 -5.96 17.68
CA GLY A 79 10.44 -6.24 17.98
C GLY A 79 11.46 -5.57 17.04
N VAL A 80 11.00 -5.07 15.89
CA VAL A 80 11.81 -4.29 14.94
C VAL A 80 11.81 -2.81 15.31
N TYR A 81 10.71 -2.31 15.87
CA TYR A 81 10.53 -0.88 16.16
C TYR A 81 11.18 -0.40 17.46
N ASN A 82 11.39 -1.28 18.44
CA ASN A 82 11.95 -0.97 19.75
C ASN A 82 13.42 -1.40 19.93
N ARG A 83 14.20 -1.47 18.85
CA ARG A 83 15.64 -1.77 18.92
C ARG A 83 16.48 -0.58 18.49
#